data_AF-A0A1B6EM64-F1
#
_entry.id   AF-A0A1B6EM64-F1
#
_cell.length_a   1.000
_cell.length_b   1.000
_cell.length_c   1.000
_cell.angle_alpha   90.00
_cell.angle_beta   90.00
_cell.angle_gamma   90.00
#
_symmetry.space_group_name_H-M   'P 1'
#
loop_
_entity.id
_entity.type
_entity.pdbx_description
1 polymer ?
#
loop_
_entity_poly.entity_id
_entity_poly.type
_entity_poly.pdbx_seq_one_letter_code
_entity_poly.pdbx_strand_id
1 'polypeptide(L)'
;MASIAMEPVMLVDGGFSTQLSLYVGNCVDGDPLWSAKFLETNKEACIQAHRDFIRAGADIIITNTYQASIEGFKDYLNLDKEESIELIKESVEFVKKAIALELGDDSYGDQRRVLIAGSVGPYGAGLHDGSEY
;
A
#
# COMPACT_ATOMS: atom_id res chain seq x y z
N MET A 1 -8.57 -33.78 27.13
CA MET A 1 -7.84 -33.24 25.96
C MET A 1 -8.16 -31.77 25.89
N ALA A 2 -7.26 -30.89 26.35
CA ALA A 2 -7.43 -29.45 26.18
C ALA A 2 -7.24 -29.13 24.69
N SER A 3 -8.27 -28.55 24.06
CA SER A 3 -8.15 -28.02 22.71
C SER A 3 -7.19 -26.83 22.76
N ILE A 4 -6.07 -26.92 22.05
CA ILE A 4 -5.24 -25.74 21.80
C ILE A 4 -6.05 -24.91 20.82
N ALA A 5 -6.64 -23.82 21.30
CA ALA A 5 -7.19 -22.80 20.41
C ALA A 5 -6.01 -22.23 19.61
N MET A 6 -5.84 -22.68 18.38
CA MET A 6 -4.91 -22.03 17.46
C MET A 6 -5.50 -20.67 17.13
N GLU A 7 -4.72 -19.61 17.34
CA GLU A 7 -5.07 -18.33 16.75
C GLU A 7 -5.16 -18.50 15.23
N PRO A 8 -6.18 -17.91 14.58
CA PRO A 8 -6.34 -18.04 13.14
C PRO A 8 -5.13 -17.46 12.40
N VAL A 9 -4.70 -18.15 11.34
CA VAL A 9 -3.67 -17.65 10.43
C VAL A 9 -4.22 -16.41 9.72
N MET A 10 -3.47 -15.30 9.77
CA MET A 10 -3.80 -14.06 9.09
C MET A 10 -3.14 -14.02 7.70
N LEU A 11 -3.88 -13.62 6.69
CA LEU A 11 -3.38 -13.46 5.33
C LEU A 11 -2.89 -12.02 5.10
N VAL A 12 -1.64 -11.89 4.67
CA VAL A 12 -1.08 -10.60 4.20
C VAL A 12 -1.32 -10.48 2.70
N ASP A 13 -1.42 -9.25 2.20
CA ASP A 13 -1.47 -8.99 0.76
C ASP A 13 -0.20 -9.42 0.01
N GLY A 14 -0.23 -9.23 -1.32
CA GLY A 14 0.83 -9.68 -2.23
C GLY A 14 1.66 -8.53 -2.82
N GLY A 15 2.36 -8.82 -3.91
CA GLY A 15 3.17 -7.82 -4.62
C GLY A 15 2.33 -6.70 -5.21
N PHE A 16 2.38 -5.52 -4.59
CA PHE A 16 1.55 -4.36 -4.96
C PHE A 16 1.78 -3.91 -6.41
N SER A 17 3.03 -3.83 -6.86
CA SER A 17 3.38 -3.38 -8.23
C SER A 17 2.72 -4.23 -9.31
N THR A 18 2.69 -5.56 -9.14
CA THR A 18 2.05 -6.47 -10.09
C THR A 18 0.56 -6.19 -10.19
N GLN A 19 -0.11 -5.99 -9.05
CA GLN A 19 -1.54 -5.70 -9.06
C GLN A 19 -1.85 -4.31 -9.61
N LEU A 20 -1.04 -3.32 -9.26
CA LEU A 20 -1.16 -1.94 -9.74
C LEU A 20 -1.04 -1.86 -11.27
N SER A 21 -0.21 -2.71 -11.89
CA SER A 21 -0.01 -2.74 -13.34
C SER A 21 -1.29 -3.00 -14.15
N LEU A 22 -2.31 -3.62 -13.55
CA LEU A 22 -3.62 -3.81 -14.18
C LEU A 22 -4.37 -2.49 -14.41
N TYR A 23 -4.04 -1.45 -13.63
CA TYR A 23 -4.70 -0.15 -13.66
C TYR A 23 -3.88 0.94 -14.35
N VAL A 24 -2.55 0.83 -14.30
CA VAL A 24 -1.63 1.85 -14.83
C VAL A 24 -0.86 1.36 -16.06
N GLY A 25 -0.92 0.07 -16.38
CA GLY A 25 -0.13 -0.58 -17.42
C GLY A 25 1.26 -1.01 -16.93
N ASN A 26 2.13 -1.43 -17.86
CA ASN A 26 3.48 -1.95 -17.57
C ASN A 26 4.51 -0.84 -17.24
N CYS A 27 4.08 0.28 -16.65
CA CYS A 27 4.92 1.46 -16.40
C CYS A 27 5.35 1.62 -14.94
N VAL A 28 5.25 0.57 -14.14
CA VAL A 28 5.69 0.59 -12.73
C VAL A 28 7.22 0.43 -12.62
N ASP A 29 7.83 -0.32 -13.54
CA ASP A 29 9.26 -0.56 -13.55
C ASP A 29 10.02 0.54 -14.31
N GLY A 30 11.16 0.98 -13.75
CA GLY A 30 12.09 1.92 -14.39
C GLY A 30 11.92 3.39 -14.02
N ASP A 31 10.85 3.75 -13.30
CA ASP A 31 10.76 5.05 -12.63
C ASP A 31 11.51 4.98 -11.29
N PRO A 32 12.29 5.99 -10.85
CA PRO A 32 12.96 5.95 -9.55
C PRO A 32 12.01 5.71 -8.38
N LEU A 33 10.79 6.25 -8.43
CA LEU A 33 9.81 6.07 -7.35
C LEU A 33 9.00 4.76 -7.43
N TRP A 34 9.25 3.92 -8.43
CA TRP A 34 8.53 2.66 -8.68
C TRP A 34 7.01 2.87 -8.57
N SER A 35 6.34 2.12 -7.69
CA SER A 35 4.91 2.23 -7.42
C SER A 35 4.53 3.47 -6.60
N ALA A 36 5.45 4.08 -5.84
CA ALA A 36 5.15 5.21 -4.95
C ALA A 36 4.77 6.48 -5.73
N LYS A 37 5.23 6.64 -6.97
CA LYS A 37 4.80 7.72 -7.89
C LYS A 37 3.29 7.78 -8.08
N PHE A 38 2.62 6.63 -8.06
CA PHE A 38 1.18 6.56 -8.28
C PHE A 38 0.37 7.04 -7.08
N LEU A 39 1.00 7.19 -5.90
CA LEU A 39 0.36 7.87 -4.78
C LEU A 39 -0.09 9.29 -5.14
N GLU A 40 0.66 9.97 -6.01
CA GLU A 40 0.29 11.31 -6.48
C GLU A 40 -0.35 11.28 -7.87
N THR A 41 0.24 10.50 -8.79
CA THR A 41 -0.15 10.57 -10.21
C THR A 41 -1.39 9.75 -10.57
N ASN A 42 -1.76 8.73 -9.77
CA ASN A 42 -2.96 7.93 -10.00
C ASN A 42 -3.50 7.29 -8.71
N LYS A 43 -4.12 8.13 -7.88
CA LYS A 43 -4.70 7.75 -6.57
C LYS A 43 -5.73 6.63 -6.69
N GLU A 44 -6.56 6.68 -7.72
CA GLU A 44 -7.61 5.68 -7.96
C GLU A 44 -7.02 4.29 -8.25
N ALA A 45 -5.96 4.21 -9.04
CA ALA A 45 -5.28 2.94 -9.29
C ALA A 45 -4.73 2.31 -7.99
N CYS A 46 -4.20 3.13 -7.07
CA CYS A 46 -3.73 2.63 -5.78
C CYS A 46 -4.88 2.06 -4.94
N ILE A 47 -6.03 2.76 -4.90
CA ILE A 47 -7.22 2.30 -4.19
C ILE A 47 -7.73 0.97 -4.76
N GLN A 48 -7.86 0.86 -6.08
CA GLN A 48 -8.36 -0.35 -6.72
C GLN A 48 -7.40 -1.55 -6.53
N ALA A 49 -6.09 -1.32 -6.60
CA ALA A 49 -5.10 -2.37 -6.33
C ALA A 49 -5.20 -2.91 -4.89
N HIS A 50 -5.35 -2.04 -3.88
CA HIS A 50 -5.61 -2.48 -2.50
C HIS A 50 -6.93 -3.24 -2.38
N ARG A 51 -7.98 -2.75 -3.06
CA ARG A 51 -9.32 -3.35 -3.03
C ARG A 51 -9.31 -4.79 -3.54
N ASP A 52 -8.53 -5.08 -4.58
CA ASP A 52 -8.41 -6.42 -5.12
C ASP A 52 -7.84 -7.42 -4.09
N PHE A 53 -6.84 -7.02 -3.31
CA PHE A 53 -6.32 -7.87 -2.22
C PHE A 53 -7.35 -8.09 -1.11
N ILE A 54 -8.11 -7.06 -0.75
CA ILE A 54 -9.18 -7.16 0.24
C ILE A 54 -10.24 -8.15 -0.23
N ARG A 55 -10.69 -8.02 -1.48
CA ARG A 55 -11.64 -8.94 -2.13
C ARG A 55 -11.11 -10.37 -2.17
N ALA A 56 -9.82 -10.54 -2.43
CA ALA A 56 -9.17 -11.84 -2.52
C ALA A 56 -9.03 -12.57 -1.17
N GLY A 57 -9.18 -11.87 -0.05
CA GLY A 57 -9.06 -12.49 1.27
C GLY A 57 -7.88 -12.03 2.12
N ALA A 58 -7.20 -10.91 1.81
CA ALA A 58 -6.11 -10.38 2.63
C ALA A 58 -6.61 -9.69 3.91
N ASP A 59 -6.21 -10.19 5.07
CA ASP A 59 -6.59 -9.67 6.40
C ASP A 59 -5.71 -8.50 6.83
N ILE A 60 -4.53 -8.36 6.21
CA ILE A 60 -3.59 -7.27 6.41
C ILE A 60 -3.24 -6.69 5.05
N ILE A 61 -3.42 -5.38 4.90
CA ILE A 61 -3.01 -4.62 3.71
C ILE A 61 -1.81 -3.76 4.06
N ILE A 62 -0.75 -3.87 3.26
CA ILE A 62 0.46 -3.07 3.38
C ILE A 62 0.32 -1.82 2.50
N THR A 63 0.57 -0.64 3.06
CA THR A 63 0.53 0.61 2.29
C THR A 63 1.61 0.63 1.20
N ASN A 64 1.32 1.30 0.08
CA ASN A 64 2.28 1.51 -1.02
C ASN A 64 3.35 2.56 -0.67
N THR A 65 4.04 2.39 0.47
CA THR A 65 5.00 3.37 1.03
C THR A 65 6.39 2.81 1.22
N TYR A 66 6.70 1.63 0.68
CA TYR A 66 8.02 1.01 0.82
C TYR A 66 9.16 1.95 0.38
N GLN A 67 8.97 2.70 -0.71
CA GLN A 67 9.94 3.70 -1.22
C GLN A 67 9.48 5.16 -1.05
N ALA A 68 8.38 5.39 -0.35
CA ALA A 68 7.91 6.75 -0.13
C ALA A 68 8.85 7.46 0.85
N SER A 69 9.61 8.43 0.36
CA SER A 69 10.54 9.24 1.14
C SER A 69 10.38 10.71 0.78
N ILE A 70 10.71 11.58 1.73
CA ILE A 70 10.64 13.03 1.54
C ILE A 70 11.59 13.45 0.42
N GLU A 71 12.81 12.91 0.43
CA GLU A 71 13.84 13.19 -0.57
C GLU A 71 13.39 12.72 -1.97
N GLY A 72 12.90 11.48 -2.09
CA GLY A 72 12.43 10.96 -3.38
C GLY A 72 11.25 11.75 -3.93
N PHE A 73 10.27 12.11 -3.10
CA PHE A 73 9.12 12.91 -3.55
C PHE A 73 9.51 14.33 -3.93
N LYS A 74 10.47 14.92 -3.23
CA LYS A 74 11.02 16.21 -3.62
C LYS A 74 11.73 16.15 -4.97
N ASP A 75 12.58 15.15 -5.17
CA ASP A 75 13.43 15.08 -6.37
C ASP A 75 12.64 14.70 -7.63
N TYR A 76 11.61 13.84 -7.50
CA TYR A 76 10.90 13.27 -8.65
C TYR A 76 9.45 13.75 -8.83
N LEU A 77 8.81 14.28 -7.77
CA LEU A 77 7.44 14.84 -7.83
C LEU A 77 7.40 16.35 -7.57
N ASN A 78 8.52 16.98 -7.21
CA ASN A 78 8.62 18.39 -6.83
C ASN A 78 7.75 18.76 -5.61
N LEU A 79 7.56 17.81 -4.70
CA LEU A 79 6.83 18.06 -3.45
C LEU A 79 7.77 18.62 -2.38
N ASP A 80 7.28 19.56 -1.59
CA ASP A 80 7.99 19.97 -0.38
C ASP A 80 7.90 18.90 0.71
N LYS A 81 8.51 19.19 1.87
CA LYS A 81 8.57 18.25 2.99
C LYS A 81 7.18 17.97 3.56
N GLU A 82 6.38 19.01 3.72
CA GLU A 82 5.04 18.95 4.29
C GLU A 82 4.09 18.17 3.36
N GLU A 83 4.13 18.46 2.06
CA GLU A 83 3.41 17.75 1.00
C GLU A 83 3.80 16.27 0.94
N SER A 84 5.11 15.97 1.04
CA SER A 84 5.60 14.60 1.05
C SER A 84 5.09 13.79 2.25
N ILE A 85 5.11 14.39 3.44
CA ILE A 85 4.58 13.77 4.65
C ILE A 85 3.08 13.54 4.53
N GLU A 86 2.35 14.50 3.95
CA GLU A 86 0.92 14.37 3.77
C GLU A 86 0.57 13.27 2.75
N LEU A 87 1.33 13.14 1.68
CA LEU A 87 1.15 12.07 0.70
C LEU A 87 1.38 10.67 1.31
N ILE A 88 2.38 10.53 2.19
CA ILE A 88 2.61 9.29 2.94
C ILE A 88 1.40 8.95 3.82
N LYS A 89 0.82 9.93 4.51
CA LYS A 89 -0.40 9.71 5.32
C LYS A 89 -1.61 9.40 4.43
N GLU A 90 -1.75 10.09 3.30
CA GLU A 90 -2.86 9.89 2.37
C GLU A 90 -2.89 8.44 1.84
N SER A 91 -1.74 7.79 1.72
CA SER A 91 -1.67 6.36 1.36
C SER A 91 -2.49 5.45 2.28
N VAL A 92 -2.59 5.79 3.58
CA VAL A 92 -3.41 5.06 4.55
C VAL A 92 -4.90 5.26 4.25
N GLU A 93 -5.28 6.47 3.82
CA GLU A 93 -6.65 6.78 3.42
C GLU A 93 -7.04 6.04 2.14
N PHE A 94 -6.11 5.75 1.24
CA PHE A 94 -6.37 4.90 0.07
C PHE A 94 -6.77 3.49 0.47
N VAL A 95 -6.07 2.89 1.45
CA VAL A 95 -6.42 1.57 1.98
C VAL A 95 -7.78 1.61 2.69
N LYS A 96 -8.05 2.65 3.50
CA LYS A 96 -9.37 2.82 4.14
C LYS A 96 -10.51 2.93 3.14
N LYS A 97 -10.32 3.70 2.06
CA LYS A 97 -11.29 3.79 0.95
C LYS A 97 -11.48 2.44 0.28
N ALA A 98 -10.42 1.69 0.05
CA ALA A 98 -10.51 0.34 -0.53
C ALA A 98 -11.31 -0.63 0.38
N ILE A 99 -11.12 -0.55 1.71
CA ILE A 99 -11.91 -1.30 2.69
C ILE A 99 -13.38 -0.91 2.61
N ALA A 100 -13.70 0.39 2.64
CA ALA A 100 -15.07 0.88 2.56
C ALA A 100 -15.77 0.47 1.26
N LEU A 101 -15.06 0.49 0.13
CA LEU A 101 -15.59 0.08 -1.18
C LEU A 101 -15.90 -1.41 -1.30
N GLU A 102 -15.20 -2.27 -0.55
CA GLU A 102 -15.38 -3.73 -0.62
C GLU A 102 -16.26 -4.29 0.51
N LEU A 103 -16.16 -3.74 1.71
CA LEU A 103 -16.86 -4.25 2.90
C LEU A 103 -18.02 -3.34 3.37
N GLY A 104 -18.12 -2.11 2.87
CA GLY A 104 -19.09 -1.09 3.31
C GLY A 104 -18.64 -0.33 4.56
N ASP A 105 -19.31 0.80 4.84
CA ASP A 105 -18.97 1.69 5.98
C ASP A 105 -19.37 1.11 7.36
N ASP A 106 -20.30 0.15 7.38
CA ASP A 106 -20.89 -0.44 8.60
C ASP A 106 -20.22 -1.76 9.06
N SER A 107 -18.98 -2.01 8.65
CA SER A 107 -18.23 -3.24 8.96
C SER A 107 -17.79 -3.39 10.44
N TYR A 108 -18.54 -2.78 11.37
CA TYR A 108 -18.29 -2.78 12.81
C TYR A 108 -18.92 -3.96 13.59
N GLY A 109 -19.62 -4.89 12.93
CA GLY A 109 -20.16 -6.10 13.57
C GLY A 109 -19.90 -7.36 12.76
N ASP A 110 -19.40 -8.45 13.39
CA ASP A 110 -19.07 -9.82 12.89
C ASP A 110 -18.41 -9.97 11.51
N GLN A 111 -18.18 -8.87 10.80
CA GLN A 111 -17.53 -8.78 9.51
C GLN A 111 -16.02 -8.76 9.68
N ARG A 112 -15.36 -9.36 8.71
CA ARG A 112 -13.92 -9.54 8.61
C ARG A 112 -13.18 -8.20 8.78
N ARG A 113 -12.38 -8.09 9.84
CA ARG A 113 -11.58 -6.89 10.14
C ARG A 113 -10.28 -6.92 9.35
N VAL A 114 -10.11 -5.98 8.44
CA VAL A 114 -8.84 -5.75 7.71
C VAL A 114 -7.94 -4.81 8.51
N LEU A 115 -6.69 -5.20 8.72
CA LEU A 115 -5.65 -4.38 9.34
C LEU A 115 -4.85 -3.62 8.28
N ILE A 116 -4.35 -2.43 8.64
CA ILE A 116 -3.50 -1.62 7.76
C ILE A 116 -2.10 -1.59 8.37
N ALA A 117 -1.10 -2.01 7.60
CA ALA A 117 0.31 -1.97 7.97
C ALA A 117 1.03 -0.89 7.15
N GLY A 118 1.64 0.08 7.85
CA GLY A 118 2.49 1.08 7.21
C GLY A 118 3.79 0.43 6.74
N SER A 119 4.02 0.39 5.43
CA SER A 119 5.29 -0.09 4.88
C SER A 119 6.39 0.93 5.10
N VAL A 120 7.52 0.49 5.67
CA VAL A 120 8.74 1.30 5.83
C VAL A 120 9.87 0.53 5.19
N GLY A 121 10.31 0.95 4.01
CA GLY A 121 11.45 0.35 3.35
C GLY A 121 12.78 0.71 4.01
N PRO A 122 13.85 -0.06 3.74
CA PRO A 122 15.19 0.26 4.18
C PRO A 122 15.71 1.51 3.45
N TYR A 123 16.75 2.13 4.01
CA TYR A 123 17.39 3.29 3.39
C TYR A 123 17.83 3.04 1.94
N GLY A 124 18.34 1.84 1.64
CA GLY A 124 18.75 1.43 0.29
C GLY A 124 17.63 1.52 -0.77
N ALA A 125 16.38 1.29 -0.37
CA ALA A 125 15.24 1.39 -1.30
C ALA A 125 15.03 2.83 -1.82
N GLY A 126 15.44 3.84 -1.04
CA GLY A 126 15.44 5.25 -1.45
C GLY A 126 16.69 5.70 -2.21
N LEU A 127 17.73 4.86 -2.30
CA LEU A 127 18.94 5.13 -3.11
C LEU A 127 18.78 4.69 -4.57
N HIS A 128 17.85 3.77 -4.82
CA HIS A 128 17.55 3.25 -6.17
C HIS A 128 18.74 2.54 -6.85
N ASP A 129 19.65 1.94 -6.07
CA ASP A 129 20.86 1.27 -6.54
C ASP A 129 20.94 -0.23 -6.20
N GLY A 130 19.88 -0.78 -5.59
CA GLY A 130 19.82 -2.19 -5.19
C GLY A 130 20.44 -2.49 -3.83
N SER A 131 20.85 -1.47 -3.06
CA SER A 131 21.44 -1.63 -1.71
C SER A 131 20.47 -2.15 -0.64
N GLU A 132 19.23 -2.50 -1.00
CA GLU A 132 18.26 -3.14 -0.12
C GLU A 132 18.48 -4.67 0.06
N TYR A 133 19.45 -5.27 -0.65
CA TYR A 133 19.84 -6.68 -0.56
C TYR A 133 21.30 -6.87 -0.11
#